data_AF-A0A0J9RCM9-F1
#
_entry.id   AF-A0A0J9RCM9-F1
#
_cell.length_a   1.000
_cell.length_b   1.000
_cell.length_c   1.000
_cell.angle_alpha   90.00
_cell.angle_beta   90.00
_cell.angle_gamma   90.00
#
_symmetry.space_group_name_H-M   'P 1'
#
loop_
_entity.id
_entity.type
_entity.pdbx_description
1 polymer ?
#
loop_
_entity_poly.entity_id
_entity_poly.type
_entity_poly.pdbx_seq_one_letter_code
_entity_poly.pdbx_strand_id
1 'polypeptide(L)'
;MAQLTQMTNEQLRELIEAVRAAAVGAAGSAAAAGGADASRGKGNFSACTHSFGGTRDHDVVEEFIGNIETYKDVEGISDENALKGISLLFYGMASTWWQGVRKEATTWKEAIALIREHFSPTKPAYQIYTEFFQNKQEDHDPIDTFVIQKRALLAQLPNGRHDEETELDLLFGLLNIKYRKHISRQGIHTFKDLLEQGRIIEHNNQEDEEQVAATKNTRGSKRITRCTYCSFRGHTFDNCRKRQKDRQEDQNEN
;
A
#
# COMPACT_ATOMS: atom_id res chain seq x y z
N MET A 1 86.59 -34.93 15.46
CA MET A 1 86.50 -34.26 14.15
C MET A 1 85.06 -33.84 13.96
N ALA A 2 84.75 -32.55 14.16
CA ALA A 2 83.39 -32.04 14.02
C ALA A 2 83.19 -31.52 12.60
N GLN A 3 82.28 -32.15 11.85
CA GLN A 3 81.99 -31.81 10.47
C GLN A 3 80.94 -30.71 10.45
N LEU A 4 81.35 -29.49 10.09
CA LEU A 4 80.46 -28.34 9.90
C LEU A 4 79.69 -28.54 8.59
N THR A 5 78.42 -28.91 8.70
CA THR A 5 77.51 -29.01 7.56
C THR A 5 77.24 -27.61 7.02
N GLN A 6 77.96 -27.20 5.98
CA GLN A 6 77.69 -25.96 5.27
C GLN A 6 76.51 -26.18 4.31
N MET A 7 75.39 -25.53 4.62
CA MET A 7 74.21 -25.53 3.77
C MET A 7 74.53 -24.78 2.48
N THR A 8 74.28 -25.40 1.33
CA THR A 8 74.59 -24.79 0.03
C THR A 8 73.60 -23.66 -0.29
N ASN A 9 74.01 -22.70 -1.12
CA ASN A 9 73.15 -21.56 -1.50
C ASN A 9 71.85 -21.99 -2.21
N GLU A 10 71.85 -23.16 -2.85
CA GLU A 10 70.67 -23.74 -3.49
C GLU A 10 69.67 -24.26 -2.46
N GLN A 11 70.17 -24.98 -1.43
CA GLN A 11 69.34 -25.43 -0.31
C GLN A 11 68.76 -24.26 0.49
N LEU A 12 69.47 -23.15 0.62
CA LEU A 12 68.94 -21.93 1.26
C LEU A 12 67.81 -21.30 0.44
N ARG A 13 67.90 -21.31 -0.90
CA ARG A 13 66.86 -20.78 -1.79
C ARG A 13 65.59 -21.62 -1.73
N GLU A 14 65.71 -22.94 -1.79
CA GLU A 14 64.56 -23.85 -1.65
C GLU A 14 63.84 -23.65 -0.30
N LEU A 15 64.59 -23.42 0.78
CA LEU A 15 64.03 -23.22 2.11
C LEU A 15 63.30 -21.87 2.22
N ILE A 16 63.82 -20.81 1.60
CA ILE A 16 63.15 -19.50 1.53
C ILE A 16 61.87 -19.58 0.70
N GLU A 17 61.89 -20.33 -0.41
CA GLU A 17 60.73 -20.49 -1.29
C GLU A 17 59.63 -21.32 -0.61
N ALA A 18 60.00 -22.39 0.12
CA ALA A 18 59.09 -23.18 0.95
C ALA A 18 58.46 -22.35 2.08
N VAL A 19 59.24 -21.50 2.75
CA VAL A 19 58.71 -20.60 3.80
C VAL A 19 57.78 -19.54 3.22
N ARG A 20 58.06 -19.00 2.03
CA ARG A 20 57.14 -18.08 1.34
C ARG A 20 55.84 -18.78 0.94
N ALA A 21 55.90 -20.00 0.40
CA ALA A 21 54.72 -20.78 0.06
C ALA A 21 53.85 -21.10 1.30
N ALA A 22 54.49 -21.44 2.42
CA ALA A 22 53.80 -21.66 3.69
C ALA A 22 53.15 -20.37 4.25
N ALA A 23 53.82 -19.22 4.11
CA ALA A 23 53.28 -17.92 4.52
C ALA A 23 52.09 -17.47 3.66
N VAL A 24 52.12 -17.74 2.35
CA VAL A 24 50.98 -17.47 1.44
C VAL A 24 49.81 -18.43 1.72
N GLY A 25 50.08 -19.69 2.04
CA GLY A 25 49.06 -20.65 2.48
C GLY A 25 48.37 -20.22 3.79
N ALA A 26 49.13 -19.77 4.78
CA ALA A 26 48.59 -19.27 6.04
C ALA A 26 47.81 -17.94 5.88
N ALA A 27 48.27 -17.04 5.00
CA ALA A 27 47.55 -15.81 4.66
C ALA A 27 46.27 -16.07 3.86
N GLY A 28 46.26 -17.08 2.97
CA GLY A 28 45.08 -17.52 2.23
C GLY A 28 44.00 -18.14 3.14
N SER A 29 44.41 -18.91 4.15
CA SER A 29 43.47 -19.47 5.15
C SER A 29 42.93 -18.40 6.12
N ALA A 30 43.71 -17.37 6.45
CA ALA A 30 43.24 -16.23 7.25
C ALA A 30 42.34 -15.28 6.46
N ALA A 31 42.57 -15.10 5.15
CA ALA A 31 41.72 -14.26 4.30
C ALA A 31 40.38 -14.93 3.95
N ALA A 32 40.32 -16.26 3.86
CA ALA A 32 39.06 -17.00 3.65
C ALA A 32 38.17 -17.09 4.91
N ALA A 33 38.71 -16.82 6.10
CA ALA A 33 37.97 -16.79 7.36
C ALA A 33 37.75 -15.37 7.94
N GLY A 34 38.28 -14.33 7.29
CA GLY A 34 38.26 -12.95 7.77
C GLY A 34 37.46 -11.94 6.92
N GLY A 35 36.73 -12.42 5.91
CA GLY A 35 35.95 -11.57 5.01
C GLY A 35 34.49 -11.41 5.43
N ALA A 36 34.17 -10.29 6.07
CA ALA A 36 32.88 -9.59 5.99
C ALA A 36 31.64 -10.07 6.79
N ASP A 37 31.75 -10.89 7.84
CA ASP A 37 30.54 -11.25 8.65
C ASP A 37 30.68 -11.09 10.18
N ALA A 38 31.75 -10.49 10.68
CA ALA A 38 31.97 -10.36 12.14
C ALA A 38 31.44 -9.05 12.75
N SER A 39 30.70 -8.23 12.01
CA SER A 39 30.11 -6.98 12.53
C SER A 39 28.70 -6.65 12.02
N ARG A 40 27.98 -7.60 11.41
CA ARG A 40 26.52 -7.54 11.46
C ARG A 40 26.16 -7.94 12.88
N GLY A 41 25.79 -6.96 13.71
CA GLY A 41 25.30 -7.25 15.06
C GLY A 41 24.29 -8.39 14.96
N LYS A 42 24.36 -9.38 15.87
CA LYS A 42 23.42 -10.51 15.89
C LYS A 42 21.99 -9.97 15.80
N GLY A 43 21.44 -9.98 14.59
CA GLY A 43 20.16 -9.34 14.32
C GLY A 43 19.09 -10.02 15.15
N ASN A 44 18.28 -9.23 15.82
CA ASN A 44 17.17 -9.70 16.63
C ASN A 44 16.00 -8.73 16.48
N PHE A 45 14.84 -9.08 17.02
CA PHE A 45 13.63 -8.28 16.89
C PHE A 45 13.49 -7.14 17.93
N SER A 46 14.52 -6.81 18.71
CA SER A 46 14.38 -5.82 19.80
C SER A 46 14.13 -4.39 19.31
N ALA A 47 14.58 -4.06 18.10
CA ALA A 47 14.36 -2.75 17.48
C ALA A 47 13.18 -2.76 16.48
N CYS A 48 12.46 -3.88 16.36
CA CYS A 48 11.28 -3.97 15.51
C CYS A 48 10.11 -3.20 16.15
N THR A 49 9.50 -2.29 15.40
CA THR A 49 8.35 -1.50 15.84
C THR A 49 7.02 -2.20 15.58
N HIS A 50 7.02 -3.28 14.79
CA HIS A 50 5.82 -4.03 14.46
C HIS A 50 5.51 -5.04 15.57
N SER A 51 4.25 -5.10 15.98
CA SER A 51 3.79 -6.01 17.03
C SER A 51 2.40 -6.52 16.72
N PHE A 52 2.04 -7.69 17.25
CA PHE A 52 0.78 -8.35 16.95
C PHE A 52 0.04 -8.77 18.23
N GLY A 53 -1.21 -8.30 18.36
CA GLY A 53 -2.05 -8.50 19.55
C GLY A 53 -2.99 -9.70 19.50
N GLY A 54 -3.12 -10.37 18.34
CA GLY A 54 -4.05 -11.49 18.15
C GLY A 54 -5.37 -11.13 17.48
N THR A 55 -5.45 -10.00 16.79
CA THR A 55 -6.62 -9.63 15.98
C THR A 55 -6.86 -10.67 14.90
N ARG A 56 -8.09 -11.19 14.81
CA ARG A 56 -8.49 -12.22 13.82
C ARG A 56 -8.94 -11.58 12.51
N ASP A 57 -8.02 -10.90 11.85
CA ASP A 57 -8.26 -10.18 10.61
C ASP A 57 -7.16 -10.54 9.60
N HIS A 58 -7.57 -10.94 8.39
CA HIS A 58 -6.65 -11.36 7.34
C HIS A 58 -5.63 -10.26 7.00
N ASP A 59 -6.09 -9.01 6.84
CA ASP A 59 -5.27 -7.91 6.34
C ASP A 59 -4.25 -7.48 7.40
N VAL A 60 -4.67 -7.43 8.67
CA VAL A 60 -3.79 -7.14 9.81
C VAL A 60 -2.71 -8.22 9.98
N VAL A 61 -3.08 -9.49 9.78
CA VAL A 61 -2.13 -10.61 9.92
C VAL A 61 -1.12 -10.62 8.78
N GLU A 62 -1.55 -10.46 7.52
CA GLU A 62 -0.61 -10.42 6.39
C GLU A 62 0.26 -9.17 6.39
N GLU A 63 -0.27 -8.00 6.81
CA GLU A 63 0.54 -6.80 7.01
C GLU A 63 1.64 -7.03 8.07
N PHE A 64 1.28 -7.61 9.22
CA PHE A 64 2.25 -7.95 10.25
C PHE A 64 3.32 -8.92 9.73
N ILE A 65 2.92 -10.00 9.06
CA ILE A 65 3.85 -11.02 8.53
C ILE A 65 4.79 -10.40 7.47
N GLY A 66 4.25 -9.63 6.52
CA GLY A 66 5.06 -8.98 5.49
C GLY A 66 6.08 -8.01 6.07
N ASN A 67 5.70 -7.24 7.10
CA ASN A 67 6.59 -6.31 7.78
C ASN A 67 7.73 -7.02 8.52
N ILE A 68 7.43 -8.11 9.25
CA ILE A 68 8.47 -8.85 10.00
C ILE A 68 9.39 -9.66 9.08
N GLU A 69 8.87 -10.18 7.96
CA GLU A 69 9.68 -10.88 6.95
C GLU A 69 10.63 -9.89 6.26
N THR A 70 10.14 -8.70 5.92
CA THR A 70 10.96 -7.60 5.37
C THR A 70 12.03 -7.17 6.36
N TYR A 71 11.66 -6.96 7.63
CA TYR A 71 12.62 -6.59 8.69
C TYR A 71 13.69 -7.66 8.88
N LYS A 72 13.28 -8.94 8.92
CA LYS A 72 14.18 -10.09 9.04
C LYS A 72 15.21 -10.13 7.91
N ASP A 73 14.79 -9.84 6.67
CA ASP A 73 15.66 -9.80 5.49
C ASP A 73 16.64 -8.63 5.54
N VAL A 74 16.15 -7.41 5.83
CA VAL A 74 16.97 -6.19 5.92
C VAL A 74 18.03 -6.29 7.03
N GLU A 75 17.66 -6.80 8.20
CA GLU A 75 18.56 -6.97 9.35
C GLU A 75 19.41 -8.24 9.29
N GLY A 76 19.23 -9.08 8.25
CA GLY A 76 20.00 -10.31 8.07
C GLY A 76 19.81 -11.32 9.21
N ILE A 77 18.60 -11.42 9.77
CA ILE A 77 18.31 -12.31 10.90
C ILE A 77 18.12 -13.74 10.40
N SER A 78 18.89 -14.68 10.95
CA SER A 78 18.74 -16.11 10.63
C SER A 78 17.40 -16.66 11.12
N ASP A 79 16.86 -17.69 10.44
CA ASP A 79 15.59 -18.32 10.80
C ASP A 79 15.55 -18.81 12.25
N GLU A 80 16.67 -19.37 12.74
CA GLU A 80 16.78 -19.83 14.13
C GLU A 80 16.70 -18.68 15.15
N ASN A 81 17.35 -17.55 14.85
CA ASN A 81 17.31 -16.37 15.73
C ASN A 81 15.95 -15.69 15.66
N ALA A 82 15.35 -15.65 14.47
CA ALA A 82 14.01 -15.13 14.26
C ALA A 82 12.98 -15.94 15.07
N LEU A 83 13.02 -17.27 14.99
CA LEU A 83 12.11 -18.14 15.75
C LEU A 83 12.28 -17.99 17.27
N LYS A 84 13.51 -17.85 17.76
CA LYS A 84 13.77 -17.59 19.19
C LYS A 84 13.28 -16.21 19.64
N GLY A 85 13.32 -15.21 18.75
CA GLY A 85 12.93 -13.83 19.03
C GLY A 85 11.47 -13.50 18.76
N ILE A 86 10.72 -14.36 18.06
CA ILE A 86 9.35 -14.06 17.58
C ILE A 86 8.39 -13.71 18.72
N SER A 87 8.59 -14.28 19.91
CA SER A 87 7.75 -14.00 21.09
C SER A 87 7.80 -12.55 21.57
N LEU A 88 8.85 -11.80 21.22
CA LEU A 88 8.97 -10.38 21.55
C LEU A 88 7.96 -9.51 20.80
N LEU A 89 7.49 -10.00 19.65
CA LEU A 89 6.56 -9.29 18.77
C LEU A 89 5.10 -9.48 19.20
N PHE A 90 4.82 -10.43 20.10
CA PHE A 90 3.47 -10.76 20.53
C PHE A 90 3.10 -10.08 21.84
N TYR A 91 1.89 -9.54 21.88
CA TYR A 91 1.26 -9.05 23.10
C TYR A 91 -0.18 -9.56 23.19
N GLY A 92 -0.82 -9.35 24.34
CA GLY A 92 -2.21 -9.72 24.55
C GLY A 92 -2.50 -11.20 24.23
N MET A 93 -3.54 -11.44 23.43
CA MET A 93 -4.02 -12.79 23.10
C MET A 93 -3.00 -13.61 22.29
N ALA A 94 -2.25 -12.97 21.39
CA ALA A 94 -1.21 -13.64 20.61
C ALA A 94 -0.10 -14.22 21.50
N SER A 95 0.28 -13.51 22.56
CA SER A 95 1.31 -13.98 23.50
C SER A 95 0.85 -15.22 24.27
N THR A 96 -0.39 -15.22 24.77
CA THR A 96 -1.00 -16.39 25.44
C THR A 96 -1.11 -17.59 24.50
N TRP A 97 -1.53 -17.37 23.26
CA TRP A 97 -1.60 -18.42 22.24
C TRP A 97 -0.22 -19.02 21.94
N TRP A 98 0.79 -18.18 21.71
CA TRP A 98 2.14 -18.63 21.37
C TRP A 98 2.75 -19.51 22.46
N GLN A 99 2.50 -19.21 23.73
CA GLN A 99 2.97 -20.05 24.85
C GLN A 99 2.45 -21.49 24.77
N GLY A 100 1.25 -21.71 24.23
CA GLY A 100 0.64 -23.02 24.04
C GLY A 100 1.26 -23.79 22.86
N VAL A 101 1.48 -23.13 21.72
CA VAL A 101 1.85 -23.78 20.45
C VAL A 101 3.34 -23.70 20.10
N ARG A 102 4.16 -22.97 20.85
CA ARG A 102 5.60 -22.75 20.54
C ARG A 102 6.44 -24.02 20.38
N LYS A 103 5.98 -25.17 20.88
CA LYS A 103 6.66 -26.46 20.74
C LYS A 103 6.35 -27.16 19.41
N GLU A 104 5.26 -26.77 18.76
CA GLU A 104 4.81 -27.32 17.48
C GLU A 104 5.54 -26.67 16.31
N ALA A 105 5.97 -25.41 16.46
CA ALA A 105 6.77 -24.69 15.47
C ALA A 105 8.27 -24.99 15.64
N THR A 106 8.83 -25.85 14.78
CA THR A 106 10.27 -26.17 14.78
C THR A 106 11.08 -25.28 13.83
N THR A 107 10.43 -24.74 12.80
CA THR A 107 11.04 -23.84 11.82
C THR A 107 10.36 -22.47 11.79
N TRP A 108 11.06 -21.44 11.31
CA TRP A 108 10.48 -20.10 11.09
C TRP A 108 9.24 -20.18 10.18
N LYS A 109 9.33 -20.97 9.11
CA LYS A 109 8.24 -21.16 8.16
C LYS A 109 6.99 -21.78 8.80
N GLU A 110 7.17 -22.76 9.68
CA GLU A 110 6.07 -23.36 10.45
C GLU A 110 5.43 -22.36 11.40
N ALA A 111 6.24 -21.54 12.09
CA ALA A 111 5.72 -20.49 12.97
C ALA A 111 4.83 -19.50 12.20
N ILE A 112 5.29 -19.02 11.04
CA ILE A 112 4.51 -18.14 10.19
C ILE A 112 3.23 -18.83 9.67
N ALA A 113 3.32 -20.10 9.26
CA ALA A 113 2.14 -20.86 8.82
C ALA A 113 1.09 -21.01 9.94
N LEU A 114 1.53 -21.28 11.17
CA LEU A 114 0.64 -21.38 12.33
C LEU A 114 -0.02 -20.04 12.68
N ILE A 115 0.68 -18.92 12.53
CA ILE A 115 0.09 -17.58 12.72
C ILE A 115 -1.02 -17.36 11.70
N ARG A 116 -0.77 -17.66 10.42
CA ARG A 116 -1.77 -17.55 9.37
C ARG A 116 -2.97 -18.45 9.66
N GLU A 117 -2.75 -19.74 9.91
CA GLU A 117 -3.82 -20.70 10.16
C GLU A 117 -4.69 -20.30 11.36
N HIS A 118 -4.08 -19.82 12.44
CA HIS A 118 -4.81 -19.52 13.65
C HIS A 118 -5.50 -18.15 13.61
N PHE A 119 -4.85 -17.09 13.09
CA PHE A 119 -5.35 -15.72 13.15
C PHE A 119 -5.84 -15.15 11.83
N SER A 120 -5.44 -15.70 10.68
CA SER A 120 -5.97 -15.33 9.38
C SER A 120 -7.06 -16.33 8.99
N PRO A 121 -8.34 -16.09 9.31
CA PRO A 121 -9.41 -16.95 8.83
C PRO A 121 -9.36 -16.97 7.30
N THR A 122 -8.85 -18.07 6.73
CA THR A 122 -8.79 -18.25 5.28
C THR A 122 -10.23 -18.32 4.78
N LYS A 123 -10.72 -17.22 4.23
CA LYS A 123 -12.05 -17.19 3.61
C LYS A 123 -12.01 -18.21 2.46
N PRO A 124 -12.87 -19.24 2.45
CA PRO A 124 -12.95 -20.14 1.32
C PRO A 124 -13.30 -19.34 0.07
N ALA A 125 -12.77 -19.76 -1.08
CA ALA A 125 -12.85 -18.99 -2.33
C ALA A 125 -14.28 -18.56 -2.72
N TYR A 126 -15.30 -19.36 -2.43
CA TYR A 126 -16.68 -19.00 -2.73
C TYR A 126 -17.19 -17.80 -1.93
N GLN A 127 -16.73 -17.63 -0.67
CA GLN A 127 -17.05 -16.45 0.14
C GLN A 127 -16.37 -15.21 -0.41
N ILE A 128 -15.10 -15.34 -0.85
CA ILE A 128 -14.37 -14.24 -1.51
C ILE A 128 -15.13 -13.78 -2.75
N TYR A 129 -15.61 -14.70 -3.60
CA TYR A 129 -16.41 -14.30 -4.77
C TYR A 129 -17.73 -13.64 -4.38
N THR A 130 -18.41 -14.15 -3.35
CA THR A 130 -19.67 -13.56 -2.89
C THR A 130 -19.44 -12.12 -2.43
N GLU A 131 -18.41 -11.88 -1.61
CA GLU A 131 -18.03 -10.54 -1.13
C GLU A 131 -17.54 -9.64 -2.28
N PHE A 132 -16.78 -10.20 -3.23
CA PHE A 132 -16.31 -9.49 -4.42
C PHE A 132 -17.48 -8.95 -5.25
N PHE A 133 -18.52 -9.74 -5.48
CA PHE A 133 -19.68 -9.31 -6.29
C PHE A 133 -20.78 -8.59 -5.51
N GLN A 134 -20.72 -8.59 -4.17
CA GLN A 134 -21.77 -8.03 -3.33
C GLN A 134 -21.92 -6.52 -3.51
N ASN A 135 -20.80 -5.79 -3.48
CA ASN A 135 -20.79 -4.32 -3.55
C ASN A 135 -20.27 -3.84 -4.90
N LYS A 136 -21.10 -3.08 -5.61
CA LYS A 136 -20.70 -2.33 -6.81
C LYS A 136 -20.04 -1.01 -6.42
N GLN A 137 -19.36 -0.37 -7.35
CA GLN A 137 -18.75 0.93 -7.12
C GLN A 137 -19.82 2.02 -6.95
N GLU A 138 -19.79 2.69 -5.80
CA GLU A 138 -20.68 3.80 -5.48
C GLU A 138 -20.34 5.07 -6.28
N ASP A 139 -21.28 6.00 -6.40
CA ASP A 139 -21.11 7.22 -7.22
C ASP A 139 -19.97 8.13 -6.75
N HIS A 140 -19.69 8.13 -5.44
CA HIS A 140 -18.68 8.98 -4.80
C HIS A 140 -17.38 8.22 -4.49
N ASP A 141 -17.31 6.92 -4.82
CA ASP A 141 -16.11 6.12 -4.62
C ASP A 141 -15.12 6.34 -5.78
N PRO A 142 -13.88 6.79 -5.50
CA PRO A 142 -12.84 6.92 -6.52
C PRO A 142 -12.41 5.56 -7.09
N ILE A 143 -11.93 5.57 -8.33
CA ILE A 143 -11.48 4.37 -9.03
C ILE A 143 -10.31 3.69 -8.32
N ASP A 144 -9.38 4.47 -7.77
CA ASP A 144 -8.19 3.97 -7.08
C ASP A 144 -8.57 3.13 -5.85
N THR A 145 -9.38 3.69 -4.95
CA THR A 145 -9.84 3.01 -3.73
C THR A 145 -10.61 1.74 -4.07
N PHE A 146 -11.53 1.82 -5.03
CA PHE A 146 -12.33 0.68 -5.45
C PHE A 146 -11.47 -0.48 -6.00
N VAL A 147 -10.53 -0.16 -6.90
CA VAL A 147 -9.62 -1.16 -7.48
C VAL A 147 -8.73 -1.79 -6.40
N ILE A 148 -8.20 -0.99 -5.46
CA ILE A 148 -7.38 -1.49 -4.35
C ILE A 148 -8.15 -2.52 -3.52
N GLN A 149 -9.37 -2.18 -3.09
CA GLN A 149 -10.21 -3.07 -2.27
C GLN A 149 -10.55 -4.37 -3.02
N LYS A 150 -10.89 -4.29 -4.31
CA LYS A 150 -11.23 -5.47 -5.11
C LYS A 150 -10.00 -6.36 -5.37
N ARG A 151 -8.83 -5.77 -5.63
CA ARG A 151 -7.58 -6.53 -5.80
C ARG A 151 -7.13 -7.19 -4.48
N ALA A 152 -7.34 -6.54 -3.34
CA ALA A 152 -7.07 -7.15 -2.04
C ALA A 152 -7.89 -8.43 -1.81
N LEU A 153 -9.16 -8.45 -2.22
CA LEU A 153 -9.99 -9.66 -2.16
C LEU A 153 -9.49 -10.75 -3.11
N LEU A 154 -9.14 -10.40 -4.36
CA LEU A 154 -8.65 -11.38 -5.34
C LEU A 154 -7.31 -11.99 -4.92
N ALA A 155 -6.44 -11.23 -4.25
CA ALA A 155 -5.16 -11.72 -3.73
C ALA A 155 -5.30 -12.81 -2.66
N GLN A 156 -6.47 -12.95 -2.04
CA GLN A 156 -6.75 -14.04 -1.08
C GLN A 156 -7.05 -15.37 -1.78
N LEU A 157 -7.26 -15.37 -3.11
CA LEU A 157 -7.45 -16.59 -3.88
C LEU A 157 -6.11 -17.29 -4.13
N PRO A 158 -6.11 -18.62 -4.37
CA PRO A 158 -4.89 -19.33 -4.74
C PRO A 158 -4.20 -18.73 -5.97
N ASN A 159 -2.89 -18.53 -5.87
CA ASN A 159 -2.05 -17.99 -6.93
C ASN A 159 -2.21 -18.76 -8.25
N GLY A 160 -2.25 -18.04 -9.37
CA GLY A 160 -2.36 -18.62 -10.71
C GLY A 160 -3.76 -19.13 -11.09
N ARG A 161 -4.79 -18.83 -10.28
CA ARG A 161 -6.17 -19.15 -10.63
C ARG A 161 -6.73 -18.26 -11.74
N HIS A 162 -6.41 -16.97 -11.72
CA HIS A 162 -6.84 -15.97 -12.69
C HIS A 162 -5.63 -15.25 -13.26
N ASP A 163 -5.72 -14.87 -14.53
CA ASP A 163 -4.83 -13.90 -15.14
C ASP A 163 -5.42 -12.49 -15.04
N GLU A 164 -4.60 -11.47 -15.31
CA GLU A 164 -5.01 -10.06 -15.18
C GLU A 164 -6.21 -9.73 -16.10
N GLU A 165 -6.32 -10.38 -17.26
CA GLU A 165 -7.45 -10.20 -18.17
C GLU A 165 -8.77 -10.70 -17.56
N THR A 166 -8.76 -11.89 -16.96
CA THR A 166 -9.92 -12.44 -16.25
C THR A 166 -10.28 -11.57 -15.05
N GLU A 167 -9.30 -11.12 -14.26
CA GLU A 167 -9.56 -10.24 -13.11
C GLU A 167 -10.22 -8.91 -13.54
N LEU A 168 -9.77 -8.34 -14.66
CA LEU A 168 -10.38 -7.14 -15.25
C LEU A 168 -11.82 -7.41 -15.72
N ASP A 169 -12.11 -8.57 -16.31
CA ASP A 169 -13.49 -8.94 -16.70
C ASP A 169 -14.43 -9.00 -15.49
N LEU A 170 -13.98 -9.63 -14.40
CA LEU A 170 -14.76 -9.72 -13.15
C LEU A 170 -14.99 -8.32 -12.55
N LEU A 171 -13.98 -7.47 -12.55
CA LEU A 171 -14.06 -6.11 -12.01
C LEU A 171 -14.93 -5.18 -12.87
N PHE A 172 -14.82 -5.25 -14.20
CA PHE A 172 -15.42 -4.28 -15.12
C PHE A 172 -16.95 -4.24 -15.00
N GLY A 173 -17.58 -5.37 -14.70
CA GLY A 173 -19.03 -5.45 -14.45
C GLY A 173 -19.51 -4.73 -13.17
N LEU A 174 -18.58 -4.44 -12.25
CA LEU A 174 -18.86 -3.79 -10.97
C LEU A 174 -18.58 -2.28 -10.98
N LEU A 175 -17.88 -1.79 -12.01
CA LEU A 175 -17.57 -0.37 -12.16
C LEU A 175 -18.83 0.47 -12.36
N ASN A 176 -18.79 1.68 -11.81
CA ASN A 176 -19.87 2.63 -11.95
C ASN A 176 -20.05 3.05 -13.41
N ILE A 177 -21.29 3.36 -13.80
CA ILE A 177 -21.63 3.81 -15.16
C ILE A 177 -20.87 5.09 -15.55
N LYS A 178 -20.46 5.93 -14.60
CA LYS A 178 -19.65 7.13 -14.85
C LYS A 178 -18.31 6.80 -15.53
N TYR A 179 -17.73 5.62 -15.29
CA TYR A 179 -16.52 5.19 -15.99
C TYR A 179 -16.84 4.41 -17.25
N ARG A 180 -17.78 3.46 -17.18
CA ARG A 180 -18.11 2.54 -18.29
C ARG A 180 -18.66 3.24 -19.53
N LYS A 181 -19.13 4.49 -19.42
CA LYS A 181 -19.52 5.32 -20.57
C LYS A 181 -18.34 5.79 -21.43
N HIS A 182 -17.18 6.00 -20.81
CA HIS A 182 -15.98 6.54 -21.47
C HIS A 182 -14.94 5.46 -21.71
N ILE A 183 -14.96 4.41 -20.89
CA ILE A 183 -14.01 3.31 -20.96
C ILE A 183 -14.67 2.10 -21.63
N SER A 184 -14.09 1.65 -22.75
CA SER A 184 -14.47 0.37 -23.38
C SER A 184 -13.66 -0.78 -22.78
N ARG A 185 -14.30 -1.92 -22.52
CA ARG A 185 -13.62 -3.13 -22.00
C ARG A 185 -12.49 -3.59 -22.92
N GLN A 186 -12.69 -3.52 -24.24
CA GLN A 186 -11.70 -3.95 -25.23
C GLN A 186 -10.48 -3.04 -25.32
N GLY A 187 -10.57 -1.81 -24.79
CA GLY A 187 -9.49 -0.82 -24.82
C GLY A 187 -8.57 -0.84 -23.60
N ILE A 188 -8.76 -1.81 -22.69
CA ILE A 188 -7.98 -1.96 -21.46
C ILE A 188 -7.44 -3.38 -21.38
N HIS A 189 -6.14 -3.50 -21.13
CA HIS A 189 -5.48 -4.79 -20.95
C HIS A 189 -4.84 -4.94 -19.57
N THR A 190 -4.56 -3.82 -18.88
CA THR A 190 -3.93 -3.83 -17.55
C THR A 190 -4.70 -2.99 -16.54
N PHE A 191 -4.53 -3.27 -15.25
CA PHE A 191 -5.06 -2.42 -14.18
C PHE A 191 -4.50 -1.00 -14.25
N LYS A 192 -3.27 -0.84 -14.76
CA LYS A 192 -2.66 0.48 -14.97
C LYS A 192 -3.47 1.32 -15.95
N ASP A 193 -3.86 0.74 -17.09
CA ASP A 193 -4.64 1.45 -18.12
C ASP A 193 -6.00 1.88 -17.56
N LEU A 194 -6.65 1.02 -16.76
CA LEU A 194 -7.92 1.34 -16.09
C LEU A 194 -7.79 2.51 -15.13
N LEU A 195 -6.76 2.52 -14.28
CA LEU A 195 -6.52 3.59 -13.31
C LEU A 195 -6.18 4.91 -14.01
N GLU A 196 -5.36 4.88 -15.06
CA GLU A 196 -4.98 6.07 -15.81
C GLU A 196 -6.21 6.73 -16.47
N GLN A 197 -7.01 5.95 -17.19
CA GLN A 197 -8.24 6.47 -17.79
C GLN A 197 -9.27 6.90 -16.74
N GLY A 198 -9.39 6.15 -15.65
CA GLY A 198 -10.30 6.48 -14.55
C GLY A 198 -9.99 7.82 -13.89
N ARG A 199 -8.71 8.11 -13.63
CA ARG A 199 -8.27 9.40 -13.06
C ARG A 199 -8.54 10.58 -13.99
N ILE A 200 -8.35 10.40 -15.30
CA ILE A 200 -8.68 11.44 -16.30
C ILE A 200 -10.18 11.75 -16.27
N ILE A 201 -11.02 10.72 -16.20
CA ILE A 201 -12.48 10.89 -16.13
C ILE A 201 -12.89 11.61 -14.85
N GLU A 202 -12.32 11.23 -13.71
CA GLU A 202 -12.60 11.89 -12.43
C GLU A 202 -12.22 13.36 -12.45
N HIS A 203 -11.04 13.68 -12.99
CA HIS A 203 -10.60 15.06 -13.14
C HIS A 203 -11.55 15.88 -14.01
N ASN A 204 -11.93 15.36 -15.19
CA ASN A 204 -12.86 16.04 -16.09
C ASN A 204 -14.25 16.24 -15.46
N ASN A 205 -14.75 15.22 -14.75
CA ASN A 205 -16.06 15.31 -14.08
C ASN A 205 -16.05 16.35 -12.94
N GLN A 206 -14.94 16.46 -12.20
CA GLN A 206 -14.78 17.48 -11.17
C GLN A 206 -14.81 18.89 -11.79
N GLU A 207 -14.08 19.11 -12.89
CA GLU A 207 -14.10 20.39 -13.61
C GLU A 207 -15.51 20.73 -14.14
N ASP A 208 -16.24 19.76 -14.69
CA ASP A 208 -17.61 19.94 -15.16
C ASP A 208 -18.56 20.31 -14.01
N GLU A 209 -18.46 19.62 -12.86
CA GLU A 209 -19.26 19.91 -11.68
C GLU A 209 -19.00 21.33 -11.14
N GLU A 210 -17.75 21.76 -11.09
CA GLU A 210 -17.35 23.12 -10.69
C GLU A 210 -17.90 24.18 -11.64
N GLN A 211 -17.83 23.96 -12.95
CA GLN A 211 -18.42 24.87 -13.96
C GLN A 211 -19.95 24.95 -13.83
N VAL A 212 -20.62 23.83 -13.58
CA VAL A 212 -22.07 23.77 -13.34
C VAL A 212 -22.44 24.49 -12.03
N ALA A 213 -21.63 24.35 -10.98
CA ALA A 213 -21.85 25.06 -9.72
C ALA A 213 -21.67 26.59 -9.89
N ALA A 214 -20.65 27.03 -10.63
CA ALA A 214 -20.42 28.43 -10.95
C ALA A 214 -21.57 29.05 -11.78
N THR A 215 -22.12 28.32 -12.75
CA THR A 215 -23.28 28.78 -13.53
C THR A 215 -24.59 28.80 -12.75
N LYS A 216 -24.78 27.89 -11.77
CA LYS A 216 -25.93 27.97 -10.84
C LYS A 216 -25.84 29.19 -9.93
N ASN A 217 -24.65 29.53 -9.43
CA ASN A 217 -24.43 30.72 -8.61
C ASN A 217 -24.69 32.03 -9.36
N THR A 218 -24.35 32.10 -10.67
CA THR A 218 -24.66 33.29 -11.49
C THR A 218 -26.15 33.41 -11.85
N ARG A 219 -26.89 32.30 -12.01
CA ARG A 219 -28.35 32.31 -12.20
C ARG A 219 -29.12 32.71 -10.93
N GLY A 220 -28.60 32.42 -9.74
CA GLY A 220 -29.15 32.90 -8.47
C GLY A 220 -29.10 34.43 -8.31
N SER A 221 -28.15 35.10 -8.98
CA SER A 221 -27.98 36.55 -8.94
C SER A 221 -28.97 37.31 -9.86
N LYS A 222 -29.47 36.69 -10.94
CA LYS A 222 -30.46 37.29 -11.85
C LYS A 222 -31.92 37.11 -11.38
N ARG A 223 -32.19 37.17 -10.07
CA ARG A 223 -33.56 37.35 -9.59
C ARG A 223 -34.00 38.76 -10.00
N ILE A 224 -34.86 38.85 -11.02
CA ILE A 224 -35.53 40.10 -11.40
C ILE A 224 -36.07 40.74 -10.13
N THR A 225 -35.45 41.85 -9.70
CA THR A 225 -35.77 42.51 -8.44
C THR A 225 -37.24 42.94 -8.51
N ARG A 226 -38.06 42.41 -7.61
CA ARG A 226 -39.43 42.89 -7.40
C ARG A 226 -39.37 44.05 -6.43
N CYS A 227 -40.00 45.16 -6.79
CA CYS A 227 -40.16 46.27 -5.88
C CYS A 227 -41.04 45.85 -4.69
N THR A 228 -40.56 46.03 -3.46
CA THR A 228 -41.31 45.69 -2.24
C THR A 228 -42.52 46.59 -2.00
N TYR A 229 -42.57 47.76 -2.62
CA TYR A 229 -43.67 48.71 -2.46
C TYR A 229 -44.84 48.45 -3.43
N CYS A 230 -44.55 48.28 -4.72
CA CYS A 230 -45.58 48.13 -5.75
C CYS A 230 -45.70 46.71 -6.32
N SER A 231 -44.86 45.78 -5.86
CA SER A 231 -44.80 44.37 -6.31
C SER A 231 -44.50 44.16 -7.81
N PHE A 232 -44.28 45.24 -8.58
CA PHE A 232 -43.91 45.18 -9.98
C PHE A 232 -42.43 44.80 -10.16
N ARG A 233 -42.16 44.09 -11.25
CA ARG A 233 -40.83 43.61 -11.62
C ARG A 233 -40.02 44.70 -12.33
N GLY A 234 -38.69 44.71 -12.14
CA GLY A 234 -37.76 45.49 -12.96
C GLY A 234 -37.30 46.83 -12.38
N HIS A 235 -37.58 47.12 -11.11
CA HIS A 235 -37.04 48.29 -10.40
C HIS A 235 -37.01 48.06 -8.88
N THR A 236 -36.21 48.85 -8.16
CA THR A 236 -36.08 48.80 -6.70
C THR A 236 -37.09 49.71 -6.00
N PHE A 237 -37.23 49.55 -4.69
CA PHE A 237 -38.07 50.41 -3.83
C PHE A 237 -37.74 51.90 -4.00
N ASP A 238 -36.46 52.25 -4.00
CA ASP A 238 -36.00 53.65 -4.11
C ASP A 238 -36.40 54.28 -5.44
N ASN A 239 -36.28 53.52 -6.54
CA ASN A 239 -36.71 53.96 -7.86
C ASN A 239 -38.24 54.11 -7.96
N CYS A 240 -39.00 53.29 -7.22
CA CYS A 240 -40.45 53.41 -7.14
C CYS A 240 -40.88 54.68 -6.40
N ARG A 241 -40.23 54.97 -5.26
CA ARG A 241 -40.50 56.15 -4.44
C ARG A 241 -40.14 57.43 -5.16
N LYS A 242 -39.01 57.45 -5.88
CA LYS A 242 -38.59 58.60 -6.69
C LYS A 242 -39.62 58.93 -7.78
N ARG A 243 -40.05 57.92 -8.55
CA ARG A 243 -41.11 58.07 -9.56
C ARG A 243 -42.45 58.55 -8.99
N GLN A 244 -42.80 58.14 -7.78
CA GLN A 244 -44.01 58.63 -7.11
C GLN A 244 -43.89 60.10 -6.74
N LYS A 245 -42.73 60.50 -6.21
CA LYS A 245 -42.45 61.88 -5.86
C LYS A 245 -42.49 62.79 -7.09
N ASP A 246 -41.84 62.37 -8.18
CA ASP A 246 -41.86 63.10 -9.45
C ASP A 246 -43.31 63.29 -9.97
N ARG A 247 -44.14 62.24 -9.92
CA ARG A 247 -45.58 62.35 -10.29
C ARG A 247 -46.39 63.26 -9.37
N GLN A 248 -46.02 63.37 -8.10
CA GLN A 248 -46.70 64.22 -7.13
C GLN A 248 -46.32 65.69 -7.30
N GLU A 249 -45.08 65.95 -7.70
CA GLU A 249 -44.60 67.27 -8.08
C GLU A 249 -45.27 67.73 -9.39
N ASP A 250 -45.35 66.86 -10.41
CA ASP A 250 -46.07 67.14 -11.66
C ASP A 250 -47.58 67.39 -11.48
N GLN A 251 -48.19 66.84 -10.42
CA GLN A 251 -49.61 67.05 -10.09
C GLN A 251 -49.88 68.31 -9.25
N ASN A 252 -48.86 68.84 -8.59
CA ASN A 252 -48.96 70.07 -7.79
C ASN A 252 -48.58 71.32 -8.60
N GLU A 253 -47.97 71.16 -9.77
CA GLU A 253 -47.61 72.24 -10.70
C GLU A 253 -48.68 72.51 -11.79
N ASN A 254 -49.82 71.80 -11.76
CA ASN A 254 -51.00 71.98 -12.62
C ASN A 254 -52.24 72.34 -11.80
#